data_AF-A0AAW0G5W9-F1
#
_entry.id   AF-A0AAW0G5W9-F1
#
_cell.length_a   1.000
_cell.length_b   1.000
_cell.length_c   1.000
_cell.angle_alpha   90.00
_cell.angle_beta   90.00
_cell.angle_gamma   90.00
#
_symmetry.space_group_name_H-M   'P 1'
#
loop_
_entity.id
_entity.type
_entity.pdbx_description
1 polymer ?
#
loop_
_entity_poly.entity_id
_entity_poly.type
_entity_poly.pdbx_seq_one_letter_code
_entity_poly.pdbx_strand_id
1 'polypeptide(L)'
;MVKDILTADYSKDPLLLPLEAQILAQYQLLAVKLNTLSDEIRKLNHTNVKTTSENSLDQIDGSATELAETLRGLELKIGLVYTLFKGAVYSLFLQGAEEKQVLNEDLINTSGQAQDESQEYPSDEES
;
A
#
# COMPACT_ATOMS: atom_id res chain seq x y z
N MET A 1 36.00 27.73 1.97
CA MET A 1 35.11 28.90 1.96
C MET A 1 34.02 28.83 3.03
N VAL A 2 33.00 27.96 2.96
CA VAL A 2 31.92 27.97 4.01
C VAL A 2 32.43 27.55 5.40
N LYS A 3 33.38 26.60 5.46
CA LYS A 3 33.95 26.10 6.72
C LYS A 3 34.74 27.16 7.49
N ASP A 4 35.39 28.07 6.78
CA ASP A 4 36.30 29.06 7.37
C ASP A 4 35.53 30.09 8.20
N ILE A 5 34.30 30.42 7.78
CA ILE A 5 33.39 31.35 8.46
C ILE A 5 32.82 30.72 9.74
N LEU A 6 32.69 29.39 9.79
CA LEU A 6 32.14 28.68 10.94
C LEU A 6 33.16 28.56 12.10
N THR A 7 34.46 28.66 11.80
CA THR A 7 35.54 28.41 12.77
C THR A 7 36.38 29.63 13.15
N ALA A 8 36.18 30.78 12.49
CA ALA A 8 36.95 31.99 12.75
C ALA A 8 36.66 32.58 14.15
N ASP A 9 37.67 33.06 14.88
CA ASP A 9 37.49 33.76 16.15
C ASP A 9 37.66 35.27 15.94
N TYR A 10 36.56 35.96 15.64
CA TYR A 10 36.55 37.41 15.40
C TYR A 10 36.70 38.24 16.69
N SER A 11 36.75 37.61 17.88
CA SER A 11 36.88 38.33 19.16
C SER A 11 38.31 38.75 19.47
N LYS A 12 39.30 38.18 18.77
CA LYS A 12 40.74 38.40 19.02
C LYS A 12 41.44 39.19 17.93
N ASP A 13 40.71 39.65 16.92
CA ASP A 13 41.31 40.33 15.78
C ASP A 13 41.66 41.78 16.14
N PRO A 14 42.95 42.18 16.21
CA PRO A 14 43.36 43.52 16.61
C PRO A 14 43.04 44.58 15.56
N LEU A 15 42.57 44.17 14.38
CA LEU A 15 42.22 45.04 13.25
C LEU A 15 40.74 45.44 13.24
N LEU A 16 39.89 44.79 14.04
CA LEU A 16 38.44 45.02 14.07
C LEU A 16 38.08 46.08 15.12
N LEU A 17 37.15 46.97 14.77
CA LEU A 17 36.55 47.84 15.77
C LEU A 17 35.71 47.01 16.75
N PRO A 18 35.56 47.42 18.02
CA PRO A 18 34.81 46.65 19.03
C PRO A 18 33.38 46.29 18.60
N LEU A 19 32.70 47.20 17.90
CA LEU A 19 31.36 46.96 17.35
C LEU A 19 31.37 45.97 16.18
N GLU A 20 32.40 46.04 15.33
CA GLU A 20 32.55 45.17 14.17
C GLU A 20 32.82 43.73 14.62
N ALA A 21 33.70 43.53 15.60
CA ALA A 21 33.95 42.24 16.23
C ALA A 21 32.66 41.64 16.83
N GLN A 22 31.85 42.47 17.50
CA GLN A 22 30.56 42.03 18.08
C GLN A 22 29.56 41.61 16.98
N ILE A 23 29.45 42.37 15.90
CA ILE A 23 28.54 42.07 14.79
C ILE A 23 28.98 40.79 14.06
N LEU A 24 30.27 40.64 13.78
CA LEU A 24 30.81 39.44 13.12
C LEU A 24 30.62 38.19 13.99
N ALA A 25 30.80 38.29 15.31
CA ALA A 25 30.51 37.20 16.24
C ALA A 25 29.03 36.77 16.21
N GLN A 26 28.10 37.73 16.08
CA GLN A 26 26.67 37.41 15.97
C GLN A 26 26.32 36.75 14.63
N TYR A 27 26.88 37.23 13.52
CA TYR A 27 26.69 36.60 12.21
C TYR A 27 27.29 35.20 12.15
N GLN A 28 28.44 34.98 12.78
CA GLN A 28 29.02 33.66 12.93
C GLN A 28 28.11 32.72 13.72
N LEU A 29 27.60 33.17 14.88
CA LEU A 29 26.66 32.38 15.67
C LEU A 29 25.42 32.00 14.87
N LEU A 30 24.88 32.93 14.07
CA LEU A 30 23.75 32.67 13.19
C LEU A 30 24.11 31.65 12.10
N ALA A 31 25.26 31.79 11.46
CA ALA A 31 25.74 30.85 10.44
C ALA A 31 25.90 29.43 11.01
N VAL A 32 26.45 29.30 12.21
CA VAL A 32 26.55 28.01 12.93
C VAL A 32 25.16 27.43 13.19
N LYS A 33 24.23 28.22 13.73
CA LYS A 33 22.86 27.76 14.00
C LYS A 33 22.13 27.32 12.73
N LEU A 34 22.25 28.05 11.63
CA LEU A 34 21.65 27.68 10.34
C LEU A 34 22.27 26.42 9.75
N ASN A 35 23.60 26.25 9.90
CA ASN A 35 24.28 25.05 9.46
C ASN A 35 23.84 23.82 10.27
N THR A 36 23.80 23.94 11.60
CA THR A 36 23.28 22.89 12.50
C THR A 36 21.83 22.55 12.17
N LEU A 37 20.97 23.54 11.92
CA LEU A 37 19.58 23.31 11.53
C LEU A 37 19.50 22.58 10.18
N SER A 38 20.32 22.96 9.21
CA SER A 38 20.37 22.29 7.90
C SER A 38 20.82 20.84 8.05
N ASP A 39 21.82 20.58 8.88
CA ASP A 39 22.29 19.22 9.20
C ASP A 39 21.23 18.40 9.93
N GLU A 40 20.46 19.01 10.83
CA GLU A 40 19.37 18.36 11.54
C GLU A 40 18.19 18.02 10.60
N ILE A 41 17.80 18.93 9.71
CA ILE A 41 16.81 18.67 8.65
C ILE A 41 17.28 17.54 7.74
N ARG A 42 18.56 17.58 7.34
CA ARG A 42 19.17 16.54 6.52
C ARG A 42 19.21 15.19 7.24
N LYS A 43 19.50 15.19 8.55
CA LYS A 43 19.48 14.00 9.40
C LYS A 43 18.07 13.43 9.51
N LEU A 44 17.05 14.26 9.77
CA LEU A 44 15.65 13.84 9.85
C LEU A 44 15.17 13.21 8.54
N ASN A 45 15.54 13.81 7.41
CA ASN A 45 15.26 13.25 6.09
C ASN A 45 15.98 11.90 5.88
N HIS A 46 17.26 11.78 6.24
CA HIS A 46 17.99 10.52 6.08
C HIS A 46 17.65 9.42 7.11
N THR A 47 17.20 9.77 8.32
CA THR A 47 16.80 8.76 9.32
C THR A 47 15.53 8.02 8.92
N ASN A 48 14.65 8.64 8.13
CA ASN A 48 13.54 7.92 7.51
C ASN A 48 14.03 6.95 6.42
N VAL A 49 15.07 7.32 5.67
CA VAL A 49 15.62 6.49 4.57
C VAL A 49 16.44 5.29 5.06
N LYS A 50 17.14 5.39 6.20
CA LYS A 50 18.06 4.33 6.68
C LYS A 50 17.39 3.06 7.18
N THR A 51 16.08 3.04 7.40
CA THR A 51 15.39 1.84 7.87
C THR A 51 14.98 0.87 6.75
N THR A 52 15.09 1.23 5.46
CA THR A 52 14.46 0.40 4.42
C THR A 52 15.22 0.18 3.11
N SER A 53 16.40 0.72 2.84
CA SER A 53 17.03 0.40 1.53
C SER A 53 18.55 0.48 1.48
N GLU A 54 19.18 -0.70 1.44
CA GLU A 54 20.43 -0.93 0.73
C GLU A 54 20.13 -0.81 -0.79
N ASN A 55 20.94 -0.04 -1.51
CA ASN A 55 20.87 0.25 -2.95
C ASN A 55 19.82 1.29 -3.41
N SER A 56 20.19 2.57 -3.37
CA SER A 56 20.11 3.43 -4.56
C SER A 56 20.83 4.76 -4.32
N LEU A 57 21.83 5.05 -5.17
CA LEU A 57 22.35 6.40 -5.35
C LEU A 57 21.22 7.29 -5.93
N ASP A 58 21.22 8.58 -5.59
CA ASP A 58 20.36 9.65 -6.17
C ASP A 58 18.94 9.91 -5.64
N GLN A 59 18.65 9.81 -4.33
CA GLN A 59 17.33 10.25 -3.83
C GLN A 59 17.38 11.28 -2.69
N ILE A 60 17.14 12.54 -3.06
CA ILE A 60 16.87 13.67 -2.17
C ILE A 60 15.36 13.76 -1.81
N ASP A 61 14.50 12.95 -2.45
CA ASP A 61 13.03 12.95 -2.25
C ASP A 61 12.50 11.93 -1.20
N GLY A 62 13.39 11.39 -0.36
CA GLY A 62 13.23 10.13 0.37
C GLY A 62 12.30 10.09 1.60
N SER A 63 11.06 10.57 1.52
CA SER A 63 10.05 10.20 2.54
C SER A 63 8.64 10.15 1.97
N ALA A 64 8.27 11.16 1.17
CA ALA A 64 6.95 11.17 0.51
C ALA A 64 6.85 10.12 -0.60
N THR A 65 7.94 9.89 -1.35
CA THR A 65 7.99 8.89 -2.43
C THR A 65 7.92 7.47 -1.88
N GLU A 66 8.67 7.17 -0.82
CA GLU A 66 8.67 5.86 -0.16
C GLU A 66 7.32 5.54 0.48
N LEU A 67 6.69 6.54 1.12
CA LEU A 67 5.34 6.39 1.65
C LEU A 67 4.31 6.17 0.54
N ALA A 68 4.40 6.92 -0.57
CA ALA A 68 3.50 6.74 -1.71
C ALA A 68 3.65 5.34 -2.34
N GLU A 69 4.87 4.82 -2.45
CA GLU A 69 5.13 3.47 -2.95
C GLU A 69 4.57 2.40 -2.00
N THR A 70 4.74 2.60 -0.69
CA THR A 70 4.16 1.70 0.32
C THR A 70 2.62 1.70 0.27
N LEU A 71 1.99 2.87 0.11
CA LEU A 71 0.54 2.99 -0.03
C LEU A 71 0.03 2.34 -1.32
N ARG A 72 0.75 2.52 -2.44
CA ARG A 72 0.45 1.85 -3.71
C ARG A 72 0.54 0.33 -3.58
N GLY A 73 1.55 -0.17 -2.87
CA GLY A 73 1.68 -1.59 -2.56
C GLY A 73 0.53 -2.14 -1.72
N LEU A 74 0.00 -1.35 -0.78
CA LEU A 74 -1.17 -1.72 0.01
C LEU A 74 -2.46 -1.71 -0.82
N GLU A 75 -2.65 -0.72 -1.68
CA GLU A 75 -3.79 -0.64 -2.59
C GLU A 75 -3.94 -1.90 -3.44
N LEU A 76 -2.84 -2.34 -4.06
CA LEU A 76 -2.79 -3.58 -4.87
C LEU A 76 -3.16 -4.83 -4.06
N LYS A 77 -2.62 -4.96 -2.85
CA LYS A 77 -2.88 -6.14 -1.98
C LYS A 77 -4.33 -6.16 -1.50
N ILE A 78 -4.86 -5.03 -1.07
CA ILE A 78 -6.27 -4.92 -0.63
C ILE A 78 -7.21 -5.18 -1.80
N GLY A 79 -6.90 -4.65 -2.99
CA GLY A 79 -7.66 -4.91 -4.21
C GLY A 79 -7.72 -6.39 -4.57
N LEU A 80 -6.60 -7.11 -4.41
CA LEU A 80 -6.56 -8.56 -4.63
C LEU A 80 -7.42 -9.32 -3.61
N VAL A 81 -7.28 -9.02 -2.32
CA VAL A 81 -8.09 -9.64 -1.26
C VAL A 81 -9.58 -9.39 -1.50
N TYR A 82 -9.97 -8.16 -1.84
CA TYR A 82 -11.35 -7.82 -2.18
C TYR A 82 -11.87 -8.60 -3.39
N THR A 83 -11.07 -8.71 -4.44
CA THR A 83 -11.45 -9.42 -5.67
C THR A 83 -11.60 -10.92 -5.43
N LEU A 84 -10.65 -11.53 -4.71
CA LEU A 84 -10.72 -12.95 -4.35
C LEU A 84 -11.90 -13.23 -3.43
N PHE A 85 -12.14 -12.36 -2.45
CA PHE A 85 -13.30 -12.48 -1.56
C PHE A 85 -14.61 -12.37 -2.33
N LYS A 86 -14.74 -11.36 -3.20
CA LYS A 86 -15.91 -11.20 -4.07
C LYS A 86 -16.08 -12.44 -4.95
N GLY A 87 -15.01 -12.93 -5.59
CA GLY A 87 -15.03 -14.15 -6.37
C GLY A 87 -15.55 -15.36 -5.59
N ALA A 88 -15.01 -15.60 -4.40
CA ALA A 88 -15.42 -16.70 -3.53
C ALA A 88 -16.90 -16.59 -3.11
N VAL A 89 -17.38 -15.38 -2.78
CA VAL A 89 -18.79 -15.14 -2.44
C VAL A 89 -19.70 -15.39 -3.64
N TYR A 90 -19.33 -14.90 -4.82
CA TYR A 90 -20.10 -15.15 -6.05
C TYR A 90 -20.09 -16.63 -6.42
N SER A 91 -18.96 -17.33 -6.30
CA SER A 91 -18.87 -18.77 -6.55
C SER A 91 -19.78 -19.57 -5.61
N LEU A 92 -19.78 -19.25 -4.31
CA LEU A 92 -20.64 -19.93 -3.33
C LEU A 92 -22.12 -19.61 -3.55
N PHE A 93 -22.45 -18.37 -3.90
CA PHE A 93 -23.83 -17.97 -4.18
C PHE A 93 -24.39 -18.63 -5.44
N LEU A 94 -23.60 -18.74 -6.51
CA LEU A 94 -23.99 -19.44 -7.74
C LEU A 94 -24.12 -20.95 -7.49
N GLN A 95 -23.15 -21.56 -6.80
CA GLN A 95 -23.23 -22.99 -6.45
C GLN A 95 -24.47 -23.31 -5.61
N GLY A 96 -24.80 -22.47 -4.62
CA GLY A 96 -26.03 -22.62 -3.83
C GLY A 96 -27.33 -22.34 -4.61
N ALA A 97 -27.25 -21.64 -5.74
CA ALA A 97 -28.38 -21.43 -6.64
C ALA A 97 -28.56 -22.60 -7.63
N GLU A 98 -27.47 -23.15 -8.16
CA GLU A 98 -27.48 -24.33 -9.03
C GLU A 98 -27.92 -25.58 -8.26
N GLU A 99 -27.43 -25.79 -7.04
CA GLU A 99 -27.83 -26.94 -6.19
C GLU A 99 -29.32 -26.90 -5.84
N LYS A 100 -29.92 -25.71 -5.71
CA LYS A 100 -31.37 -25.54 -5.52
C LYS A 100 -32.20 -25.77 -6.78
N GLN A 101 -31.62 -25.60 -7.97
CA GLN A 101 -32.30 -25.85 -9.24
C GLN A 101 -32.32 -27.35 -9.56
N VAL A 102 -31.19 -28.05 -9.36
CA VAL A 102 -31.11 -29.51 -9.57
C VAL A 102 -32.08 -30.26 -8.66
N LEU A 103 -32.19 -29.87 -7.39
CA LEU A 103 -33.15 -30.47 -6.46
C LEU A 103 -34.62 -30.24 -6.85
N ASN A 104 -34.95 -29.12 -7.52
CA ASN A 104 -36.31 -28.87 -8.02
C ASN A 104 -36.61 -29.67 -9.29
N GLU A 105 -35.62 -29.89 -10.16
CA GLU A 105 -35.78 -30.63 -11.41
C GLU A 105 -35.95 -32.14 -11.18
N ASP A 106 -35.26 -32.70 -10.18
CA ASP A 106 -35.39 -34.11 -9.78
C ASP A 106 -36.75 -34.43 -9.11
N LEU A 107 -37.33 -33.47 -8.38
CA LEU A 107 -38.67 -33.59 -7.80
C LEU A 107 -39.77 -33.60 -8.87
N ILE A 108 -39.58 -32.85 -9.96
CA ILE A 108 -40.54 -32.80 -11.07
C ILE A 108 -40.48 -34.10 -11.89
N ASN A 109 -39.28 -34.61 -12.18
CA ASN A 109 -39.11 -35.85 -12.96
C ASN A 109 -39.60 -37.11 -12.23
N THR A 110 -39.49 -37.17 -10.90
CA THR A 110 -39.98 -38.31 -10.10
C THR A 110 -41.51 -38.33 -10.00
N SER A 111 -42.17 -37.17 -10.08
CA SER A 111 -43.64 -37.09 -10.06
C SER A 111 -44.33 -37.45 -11.39
N GLY A 112 -43.57 -37.57 -12.49
CA GLY A 112 -44.07 -37.91 -13.82
C GLY A 112 -44.11 -39.41 -14.16
N GLN A 113 -43.53 -40.27 -13.31
CA GLN A 113 -43.39 -41.72 -13.58
C GLN A 113 -44.44 -42.62 -12.92
N ALA A 114 -45.49 -42.06 -12.29
CA ALA A 114 -46.50 -42.84 -11.58
C ALA A 114 -47.80 -43.14 -12.37
N GLN A 115 -47.81 -42.99 -13.71
CA GLN A 115 -49.00 -43.28 -14.53
C GLN A 115 -48.63 -43.88 -15.90
N ASP A 116 -48.16 -45.13 -15.97
CA ASP A 116 -48.39 -45.95 -17.18
C ASP A 116 -48.14 -47.45 -16.98
N GLU A 117 -48.95 -48.12 -16.15
CA GLU A 117 -49.15 -49.58 -16.26
C GLU A 117 -50.64 -49.86 -16.42
N SER A 118 -51.15 -49.58 -17.62
CA SER A 118 -52.49 -49.99 -18.06
C SER A 118 -52.42 -51.42 -18.61
N GLN A 119 -53.20 -52.31 -18.01
CA GLN A 119 -53.32 -53.74 -18.32
C GLN A 119 -53.70 -54.01 -19.80
N GLU A 120 -52.92 -54.85 -20.47
CA GLU A 120 -53.18 -55.36 -21.82
C GLU A 120 -53.95 -56.70 -21.72
N TYR A 121 -55.18 -56.74 -22.24
CA TYR A 121 -55.99 -57.96 -22.36
C TYR A 121 -55.58 -58.74 -23.62
N PRO A 122 -55.46 -60.07 -23.58
CA PRO A 122 -55.20 -60.85 -24.79
C PRO A 122 -56.52 -61.08 -25.56
N SER A 123 -56.50 -60.73 -26.84
CA SER A 123 -57.49 -61.10 -27.83
C SER A 123 -57.17 -62.51 -28.37
N ASP A 124 -57.99 -63.50 -28.03
CA ASP A 124 -57.95 -64.82 -28.64
C ASP A 124 -58.73 -64.81 -29.97
N GLU A 125 -58.02 -65.12 -31.07
CA GLU A 125 -58.55 -65.43 -32.39
C GLU A 125 -58.51 -66.95 -32.67
N GLU A 126 -59.44 -67.38 -33.53
CA GLU A 126 -59.55 -68.65 -34.28
C GLU A 126 -60.14 -69.92 -33.64
N SER A 127 -61.42 -70.19 -33.92
CA SER A 127 -61.88 -71.13 -34.99
C SER A 127 -63.40 -71.34 -34.97
#